data_AF-A0A7I8DJK9-F1
#
_entry.id   AF-A0A7I8DJK9-F1
#
_cell.length_a   1.000
_cell.length_b   1.000
_cell.length_c   1.000
_cell.angle_alpha   90.00
_cell.angle_beta   90.00
_cell.angle_gamma   90.00
#
_symmetry.space_group_name_H-M   'P 1'
#
loop_
_entity.id
_entity.type
_entity.pdbx_description
1 polymer ?
#
loop_
_entity_poly.entity_id
_entity_poly.type
_entity_poly.pdbx_seq_one_letter_code
_entity_poly.pdbx_strand_id
1 'polypeptide(L)'
;MLVGSHTVEGNKAFGPGILDMKGGIVQSLWAIKACGELGIPINKRIVFLCTSDEEIGSTSSRSLIEQEAEKVPLYLYLNHPPHAAEL
;
A
#
# COMPACT_ATOMS: atom_id res chain seq x y z
N MET A 1 1.05 17.70 -1.56
CA MET A 1 2.09 16.65 -1.46
C MET A 1 3.42 17.32 -1.18
N LEU A 2 3.97 17.17 0.03
CA LEU A 2 5.29 17.71 0.37
C LEU A 2 6.39 16.79 -0.16
N VAL A 3 7.24 17.31 -1.05
CA VAL A 3 8.47 16.63 -1.48
C VAL A 3 9.57 16.99 -0.48
N GLY A 4 9.51 16.37 0.69
CA GLY A 4 10.61 16.44 1.66
C GLY A 4 11.86 15.71 1.14
N SER A 5 13.01 16.04 1.72
CA SER A 5 14.24 15.28 1.48
C SER A 5 14.08 13.82 1.90
N HIS A 6 14.87 12.96 1.26
CA HIS A 6 15.03 11.56 1.65
C HIS A 6 16.52 11.24 1.79
N THR A 7 16.87 10.32 2.68
CA THR A 7 18.23 9.82 2.88
C THR A 7 18.23 8.29 2.90
N VAL A 8 19.40 7.70 2.62
CA VAL A 8 19.63 6.25 2.72
C VAL A 8 20.92 6.04 3.50
N GLU A 9 20.84 5.25 4.57
CA GLU A 9 21.95 4.98 5.49
C GLU A 9 22.07 3.46 5.67
N GLY A 10 23.08 2.86 5.03
CA GLY A 10 23.26 1.41 5.00
C GLY A 10 22.06 0.70 4.39
N ASN A 11 21.27 0.02 5.22
CA ASN A 11 20.06 -0.71 4.83
C ASN A 11 18.73 -0.01 5.21
N LYS A 12 18.77 1.27 5.61
CA LYS A 12 17.59 2.06 6.00
C LYS A 12 17.38 3.22 5.04
N ALA A 13 16.12 3.54 4.74
CA ALA A 13 15.72 4.73 3.99
C ALA A 13 14.79 5.59 4.85
N PHE A 14 15.02 6.90 4.85
CA PHE A 14 14.29 7.88 5.67
C PHE A 14 13.71 8.98 4.80
N GLY A 15 12.50 9.42 5.12
CA GLY A 15 11.81 10.50 4.41
C GLY A 15 10.28 10.46 4.64
N PRO A 16 9.54 11.56 4.39
CA PRO A 16 8.12 11.63 4.67
C PRO A 16 7.32 10.54 3.95
N GLY A 17 6.69 9.66 4.74
CA GLY A 17 5.87 8.55 4.28
C GLY A 17 6.61 7.46 3.48
N ILE A 18 7.92 7.26 3.70
CA ILE A 18 8.67 6.16 3.02
C ILE A 18 8.18 4.78 3.46
N LEU A 19 7.92 4.57 4.75
CA LEU A 19 7.26 3.36 5.23
C LEU A 19 5.77 3.44 4.89
N ASP A 20 5.10 4.45 5.44
CA ASP A 20 3.65 4.58 5.38
C ASP A 20 3.21 5.68 4.39
N MET A 21 2.48 5.41 3.30
CA MET A 21 2.13 4.11 2.71
C MET A 21 3.02 3.76 1.49
N LYS A 22 4.02 4.60 1.14
CA LYS A 22 4.78 4.44 -0.11
C LYS A 22 5.55 3.12 -0.17
N GLY A 23 6.00 2.61 0.97
CA GLY A 23 6.74 1.35 1.07
C GLY A 23 5.93 0.17 0.54
N GLY A 24 4.69 -0.01 1.01
CA GLY A 24 3.82 -1.10 0.57
C GLY A 24 3.35 -0.99 -0.88
N ILE A 25 3.14 0.23 -1.37
CA ILE A 25 2.87 0.49 -2.80
C ILE A 25 4.05 0.00 -3.65
N VAL A 26 5.28 0.40 -3.29
CA VAL A 26 6.50 -0.01 -4.00
C VAL A 26 6.72 -1.53 -3.90
N GLN A 27 6.59 -2.12 -2.71
CA GLN A 27 6.72 -3.57 -2.49
C GLN A 27 5.78 -4.37 -3.39
N SER A 28 4.52 -3.96 -3.51
CA SER A 28 3.52 -4.66 -4.32
C SER A 28 3.80 -4.58 -5.82
N LEU A 29 4.19 -3.40 -6.31
CA LEU A 29 4.59 -3.24 -7.71
C LEU A 29 5.80 -4.12 -8.06
N TRP A 30 6.79 -4.22 -7.16
CA TRP A 30 7.93 -5.11 -7.33
C TRP A 30 7.56 -6.60 -7.21
N ALA A 31 6.62 -6.98 -6.34
CA ALA A 31 6.13 -8.37 -6.25
C ALA A 31 5.42 -8.82 -7.53
N ILE A 32 4.53 -7.98 -8.09
CA ILE A 32 3.84 -8.25 -9.36
C ILE A 32 4.84 -8.35 -10.51
N LYS A 33 5.80 -7.41 -10.57
CA LYS A 33 6.89 -7.43 -11.54
C LYS A 33 7.72 -8.71 -11.46
N ALA A 34 8.15 -9.09 -10.25
CA ALA A 34 8.96 -10.29 -10.02
C ALA A 34 8.22 -11.57 -10.43
N CYS A 35 6.91 -11.68 -10.20
CA CYS A 35 6.12 -12.79 -10.73
C CYS A 35 6.17 -12.86 -12.25
N GLY A 36 6.09 -11.72 -12.94
CA GLY A 36 6.25 -11.64 -14.40
C GLY A 36 7.65 -12.06 -14.88
N GLU A 37 8.71 -11.53 -14.25
CA GLU A 37 10.11 -11.82 -14.59
C GLU A 37 10.51 -13.28 -14.29
N LEU A 38 9.89 -13.92 -13.29
CA LEU A 38 10.11 -15.32 -12.91
C LEU A 38 9.13 -16.30 -13.60
N GLY A 39 8.20 -15.81 -14.43
CA GLY A 39 7.20 -16.65 -15.10
C GLY A 39 6.15 -17.28 -14.16
N ILE A 40 5.95 -16.73 -12.96
CA ILE A 40 5.00 -17.21 -11.96
C ILE A 40 3.57 -16.77 -12.38
N PRO A 41 2.65 -17.72 -12.67
CA PRO A 41 1.36 -17.37 -13.26
C PRO A 41 0.39 -16.76 -12.24
N ILE A 42 0.06 -15.48 -12.43
CA ILE A 42 -0.95 -14.76 -11.63
C ILE A 42 -2.35 -15.10 -12.15
N ASN A 43 -2.91 -16.21 -11.68
CA ASN A 43 -4.22 -16.75 -12.10
C ASN A 43 -5.45 -16.00 -11.51
N LYS A 44 -5.30 -14.72 -11.15
CA LYS A 44 -6.34 -13.87 -10.54
C LYS A 44 -6.19 -12.42 -11.03
N ARG A 45 -7.30 -11.70 -11.18
CA ARG A 45 -7.27 -10.25 -11.40
C ARG A 45 -6.74 -9.58 -10.12
N ILE A 46 -5.67 -8.82 -10.25
CA ILE A 46 -5.22 -7.88 -9.21
C ILE A 46 -5.94 -6.54 -9.44
N VAL A 47 -6.41 -5.93 -8.35
CA VAL A 47 -6.94 -4.57 -8.30
C VAL A 47 -6.06 -3.79 -7.31
N PHE A 48 -5.68 -2.57 -7.68
CA PHE A 48 -4.82 -1.73 -6.84
C PHE A 48 -5.57 -0.44 -6.52
N LEU A 49 -6.07 -0.33 -5.28
CA LEU A 49 -6.85 0.80 -4.80
C LEU A 49 -5.97 1.66 -3.88
N CYS A 50 -5.45 2.76 -4.42
CA CYS A 50 -4.73 3.76 -3.63
C CYS A 50 -5.69 4.90 -3.25
N THR A 51 -5.86 5.12 -1.95
CA THR A 51 -6.66 6.22 -1.39
C THR A 51 -5.74 7.35 -0.93
N SER A 52 -6.29 8.55 -0.66
CA SER A 52 -5.52 9.77 -0.33
C SER A 52 -5.89 10.39 1.01
N ASP A 53 -6.84 9.79 1.71
CA ASP A 53 -7.53 10.29 2.89
C ASP A 53 -7.51 9.26 4.05
N GLU A 54 -6.70 8.21 3.92
CA GLU A 54 -6.58 7.16 4.93
C GLU A 54 -6.13 7.75 6.28
N GLU A 55 -5.08 8.57 6.28
CA GLU A 55 -4.56 9.32 7.43
C GLU A 55 -5.57 10.27 8.10
N ILE A 56 -6.75 10.49 7.48
CA ILE A 56 -7.88 11.24 8.06
C ILE A 56 -9.14 10.37 8.22
N GLY A 57 -8.97 9.05 8.38
CA GLY A 57 -10.02 8.08 8.65
C GLY A 57 -10.76 7.53 7.42
N SER A 58 -10.19 7.68 6.22
CA SER A 58 -10.79 7.24 4.94
C SER A 58 -12.19 7.81 4.66
N THR A 59 -12.50 9.00 5.18
CA THR A 59 -13.87 9.56 5.20
C THR A 59 -14.52 9.74 3.81
N SER A 60 -13.72 9.90 2.75
CA SER A 60 -14.20 10.02 1.37
C SER A 60 -14.04 8.73 0.55
N SER A 61 -13.04 7.91 0.86
CA SER A 61 -12.75 6.68 0.13
C SER A 61 -13.39 5.43 0.70
N ARG A 62 -13.87 5.45 1.94
CA ARG A 62 -14.46 4.28 2.64
C ARG A 62 -15.53 3.56 1.82
N SER A 63 -16.46 4.30 1.21
CA SER A 63 -17.52 3.70 0.39
C SER A 63 -16.99 3.06 -0.89
N LEU A 64 -15.89 3.58 -1.46
CA LEU A 64 -15.19 2.96 -2.58
C LEU A 64 -14.39 1.72 -2.15
N ILE A 65 -13.74 1.76 -0.98
CA ILE A 65 -13.10 0.60 -0.36
C ILE A 65 -14.14 -0.51 -0.14
N GLU A 66 -15.27 -0.21 0.50
CA GLU A 66 -16.35 -1.16 0.77
C GLU A 66 -16.98 -1.69 -0.54
N GLN A 67 -17.18 -0.85 -1.57
CA GLN A 67 -17.68 -1.30 -2.88
C GLN A 67 -16.69 -2.14 -3.69
N GLU A 68 -15.38 -1.92 -3.58
CA GLU A 68 -14.40 -2.85 -4.15
C GLU A 68 -14.25 -4.10 -3.26
N ALA A 69 -14.52 -3.99 -1.95
CA ALA A 69 -14.46 -5.10 -0.98
C ALA A 69 -15.50 -6.20 -1.21
N GLU A 70 -16.57 -5.91 -1.95
CA GLU A 70 -17.57 -6.90 -2.39
C GLU A 70 -17.16 -7.64 -3.69
N LYS A 71 -16.15 -7.15 -4.43
CA LYS A 71 -15.87 -7.57 -5.82
C LYS A 71 -14.77 -8.63 -5.98
N VAL A 72 -13.89 -8.83 -4.99
CA VAL A 72 -12.83 -9.86 -5.03
C VAL A 72 -12.82 -10.73 -3.76
N PRO A 73 -12.29 -11.97 -3.80
CA PRO A 73 -12.40 -12.92 -2.67
C PRO A 73 -11.28 -12.80 -1.63
N LEU A 74 -10.36 -11.83 -1.77
CA LEU A 74 -9.21 -11.63 -0.88
C LEU A 74 -8.72 -10.18 -0.95
N TYR A 75 -8.37 -9.62 0.20
CA TYR A 75 -7.78 -8.29 0.36
C TYR A 75 -6.42 -8.40 1.04
N LEU A 76 -5.54 -7.47 0.72
CA LEU A 76 -4.23 -7.32 1.34
C LEU A 76 -4.03 -5.87 1.74
N TYR A 77 -3.70 -5.63 3.01
CA TYR A 77 -3.21 -4.33 3.47
C TYR A 77 -1.71 -4.22 3.18
N LEU A 78 -1.28 -3.03 2.79
CA LEU A 78 0.08 -2.66 2.42
C LEU A 78 0.64 -1.57 3.36
N ASN A 79 -0.07 -1.37 4.44
CA ASN A 79 -0.12 -0.19 5.29
C ASN A 79 0.43 -0.61 6.66
N HIS A 80 1.04 0.30 7.42
CA HIS A 80 1.62 -0.08 8.72
C HIS A 80 0.52 -0.66 9.62
N PRO A 81 0.77 -1.67 10.48
CA PRO A 81 -0.26 -2.10 11.43
C PRO A 81 -0.68 -0.86 12.24
N PRO A 82 -1.98 -0.54 12.31
CA PRO A 82 -2.44 0.75 12.77
C PRO A 82 -1.82 1.06 14.12
N HIS A 83 -1.26 2.28 14.26
CA HIS A 83 -0.72 2.76 15.52
C HIS A 83 -1.69 2.39 16.66
N ALA A 84 -1.21 1.55 17.58
CA ALA A 84 -2.03 1.08 18.69
C ALA A 84 -2.35 2.28 19.59
N ALA A 85 -3.52 2.87 19.36
CA ALA A 85 -4.20 3.66 20.38
C ALA A 85 -4.43 2.71 21.56
N GLU A 86 -3.82 3.04 22.70
CA GLU A 86 -3.98 2.28 23.93
C GLU A 86 -5.47 2.31 24.33
N LEU A 87 -6.04 1.11 24.50
CA LEU A 87 -7.41 0.84 24.95
C LEU A 87 -7.36 -0.08 26.18
#